data_AF-A0A401JYZ8-F1
#
_entry.id   AF-A0A401JYZ8-F1
#
_cell.length_a   1.000
_cell.length_b   1.000
_cell.length_c   1.000
_cell.angle_alpha   90.00
_cell.angle_beta   90.00
_cell.angle_gamma   90.00
#
_symmetry.space_group_name_H-M   'P 1'
#
loop_
_entity.id
_entity.type
_entity.pdbx_description
1 polymer ?
#
loop_
_entity_poly.entity_id
_entity_poly.type
_entity_poly.pdbx_seq_one_letter_code
_entity_poly.pdbx_strand_id
1 'polypeptide(L)'
;MATSDLLRHQKINSLMAQPPEKVADAAIDLWGKMAIQIISIVGEGGFNSLYARSVFLTQASFPWLAPADLSSRQDQRFAQLKTSFAGQTPAQAGAANSLLLITFTDILATLIGEPLTTSILRSAWGNDASDSAGKEFTNE
;
A
#
# COMPACT_ATOMS: atom_id res chain seq x y z
N MET A 1 -13.30 15.46 8.39
CA MET A 1 -12.96 14.04 8.67
C MET A 1 -13.30 13.14 7.47
N ALA A 2 -14.54 13.10 6.97
CA ALA A 2 -14.93 12.21 5.85
C ALA A 2 -14.20 12.46 4.51
N THR A 3 -13.83 13.71 4.20
CA THR A 3 -13.18 14.05 2.92
C THR A 3 -11.76 13.50 2.80
N SER A 4 -11.01 13.42 3.90
CA SER A 4 -9.61 12.97 3.89
C SER A 4 -9.49 11.46 3.68
N ASP A 5 -10.37 10.69 4.32
CA ASP A 5 -10.51 9.24 4.14
C ASP A 5 -10.83 8.89 2.68
N LEU A 6 -11.83 9.56 2.10
CA LEU A 6 -12.20 9.37 0.70
C LEU A 6 -11.05 9.68 -0.27
N LEU A 7 -10.31 10.76 -0.03
CA LEU A 7 -9.15 11.14 -0.85
C LEU A 7 -8.02 10.11 -0.74
N ARG A 8 -7.79 9.56 0.46
CA ARG A 8 -6.81 8.50 0.67
C ARG A 8 -7.19 7.24 -0.09
N HIS A 9 -8.44 6.79 -0.01
CA HIS A 9 -8.93 5.63 -0.78
C HIS A 9 -8.84 5.87 -2.29
N GLN A 10 -9.21 7.07 -2.76
CA GLN A 10 -9.08 7.44 -4.17
C GLN A 10 -7.62 7.37 -4.64
N LYS A 11 -6.67 7.91 -3.86
CA LYS A 11 -5.24 7.83 -4.19
C LYS A 11 -4.76 6.39 -4.30
N ILE A 12 -5.17 5.52 -3.37
CA ILE A 12 -4.82 4.09 -3.39
C ILE A 12 -5.36 3.44 -4.66
N ASN A 13 -6.63 3.65 -4.99
CA ASN A 13 -7.24 3.06 -6.18
C ASN A 13 -6.59 3.57 -7.48
N SER A 14 -6.24 4.86 -7.57
CA SER A 14 -5.53 5.42 -8.73
C SER A 14 -4.13 4.84 -8.89
N LEU A 15 -3.39 4.62 -7.80
CA LEU A 15 -2.08 3.97 -7.84
C LEU A 15 -2.17 2.51 -8.29
N MET A 16 -3.29 1.85 -8.02
CA MET A 16 -3.51 0.44 -8.39
C MET A 16 -4.09 0.23 -9.79
N ALA A 17 -4.56 1.30 -10.44
CA ALA A 17 -5.03 1.27 -11.83
C ALA A 17 -3.90 1.26 -12.88
N GLN A 18 -2.65 1.02 -12.45
CA GLN A 18 -1.45 0.94 -13.30
C GLN A 18 -1.46 -0.31 -14.20
N PRO A 19 -0.69 -0.31 -15.32
CA PRO A 19 -0.77 -1.38 -16.31
C PRO A 19 -0.46 -2.78 -15.75
N PRO A 20 -1.13 -3.82 -16.30
CA PRO A 20 -1.24 -5.15 -15.71
C PRO A 20 0.09 -5.91 -15.54
N GLU A 21 1.11 -5.59 -16.34
CA GLU A 21 2.34 -6.38 -16.41
C GLU A 21 3.29 -6.20 -15.20
N LYS A 22 3.07 -5.18 -14.34
CA LYS A 22 3.94 -4.89 -13.19
C LYS A 22 3.19 -4.66 -11.89
N VAL A 23 1.93 -5.08 -11.79
CA VAL A 23 1.07 -4.82 -10.62
C VAL A 23 1.71 -5.35 -9.32
N ALA A 24 2.28 -6.56 -9.35
CA ALA A 24 2.90 -7.15 -8.16
C ALA A 24 4.16 -6.38 -7.71
N ASP A 25 5.08 -6.06 -8.62
CA ASP A 25 6.30 -5.32 -8.29
C ASP A 25 6.02 -3.89 -7.85
N ALA A 26 5.11 -3.19 -8.55
CA ALA A 26 4.67 -1.85 -8.17
C ALA A 26 3.99 -1.84 -6.80
N ALA A 27 3.17 -2.85 -6.51
CA ALA A 27 2.57 -3.01 -5.19
C ALA A 27 3.64 -3.19 -4.10
N ILE A 28 4.64 -4.04 -4.32
CA ILE A 28 5.69 -4.28 -3.32
C ILE A 28 6.55 -3.03 -3.09
N ASP A 29 6.89 -2.28 -4.14
CA ASP A 29 7.61 -1.01 -4.01
C ASP A 29 6.83 0.00 -3.15
N LEU A 30 5.51 0.10 -3.39
CA LEU A 30 4.62 0.98 -2.65
C LEU A 30 4.54 0.61 -1.16
N TRP A 31 4.44 -0.69 -0.88
CA TRP A 31 4.49 -1.25 0.48
C TRP A 31 5.83 -1.01 1.16
N GLY A 32 6.95 -1.17 0.44
CA GLY A 32 8.30 -0.93 0.94
C GLY A 32 8.50 0.52 1.40
N LYS A 33 8.15 1.49 0.56
CA LYS A 33 8.24 2.92 0.88
C LYS A 33 7.40 3.28 2.09
N MET A 34 6.17 2.78 2.15
CA MET A 34 5.26 3.01 3.27
C MET A 34 5.77 2.37 4.57
N ALA A 35 6.28 1.14 4.51
CA ALA A 35 6.79 0.43 5.67
C ALA A 35 7.96 1.16 6.33
N ILE A 36 8.90 1.71 5.55
CA ILE A 36 10.02 2.49 6.09
C ILE A 36 9.52 3.65 6.95
N GLN A 37 8.56 4.43 6.46
CA GLN A 37 8.03 5.59 7.17
C GLN A 37 7.27 5.18 8.43
N ILE A 38 6.41 4.17 8.33
CA ILE A 38 5.56 3.74 9.46
C ILE A 38 6.41 3.09 10.56
N ILE A 39 7.36 2.22 10.20
CA ILE A 39 8.26 1.56 11.16
C ILE A 39 9.05 2.58 11.98
N SER A 40 9.45 3.70 11.38
CA SER A 40 10.12 4.81 12.09
C SER A 40 9.26 5.42 13.20
N ILE A 41 7.93 5.32 13.10
CA ILE A 41 6.97 5.95 14.03
C ILE A 41 6.43 4.94 15.05
N VAL A 42 6.01 3.75 14.59
CA VAL A 42 5.32 2.76 15.44
C VAL A 42 6.20 1.55 15.80
N GLY A 43 7.41 1.47 15.24
CA GLY A 43 8.31 0.33 15.39
C GLY A 43 7.95 -0.85 14.48
N GLU A 44 8.90 -1.78 14.33
CA GLU A 44 8.74 -2.96 13.46
C GLU A 44 7.64 -3.91 13.93
N GLY A 45 7.58 -4.21 15.23
CA GLY A 45 6.53 -5.06 15.80
C GLY A 45 5.12 -4.48 15.62
N GLY A 46 4.99 -3.16 15.74
CA GLY A 46 3.73 -2.45 15.49
C GLY A 46 3.31 -2.55 14.02
N PHE A 47 4.24 -2.31 13.10
CA PHE A 47 3.99 -2.48 11.67
C PHE A 47 3.58 -3.92 11.32
N ASN A 48 4.34 -4.91 11.79
CA ASN A 48 4.08 -6.32 11.47
C ASN A 48 2.70 -6.76 12.00
N SER A 49 2.34 -6.34 13.22
CA SER A 49 1.03 -6.65 13.81
C SER A 49 -0.12 -6.03 13.00
N LEU A 50 0.03 -4.76 12.60
CA LEU A 50 -0.94 -4.04 11.78
C LEU A 50 -1.08 -4.68 10.39
N TYR A 51 0.05 -5.01 9.76
CA TYR A 51 0.08 -5.68 8.47
C TYR A 51 -0.61 -7.05 8.52
N ALA A 52 -0.28 -7.89 9.49
CA ALA A 52 -0.91 -9.19 9.65
C ALA A 52 -2.41 -9.10 9.91
N ARG A 53 -2.84 -8.13 10.74
CA ARG A 53 -4.26 -7.85 10.97
C ARG A 53 -4.98 -7.45 9.68
N SER A 54 -4.34 -6.64 8.85
CA SER A 54 -4.89 -6.16 7.59
C SER A 54 -5.00 -7.29 6.56
N VAL A 55 -3.99 -8.16 6.47
CA VAL A 55 -4.02 -9.37 5.63
C VAL A 55 -5.17 -10.28 6.05
N PHE A 56 -5.30 -10.57 7.35
CA PHE A 56 -6.37 -11.40 7.88
C PHE A 56 -7.78 -10.88 7.52
N LEU A 57 -8.00 -9.56 7.61
CA LEU A 57 -9.28 -8.97 7.23
C LEU A 57 -9.53 -9.03 5.71
N THR A 58 -8.49 -8.83 4.91
CA THR A 58 -8.57 -8.86 3.45
C THR A 58 -8.83 -10.27 2.91
N GLN A 59 -8.37 -11.31 3.62
CA GLN A 59 -8.61 -12.72 3.28
C GLN A 59 -10.10 -13.08 3.20
N ALA A 60 -10.99 -12.36 3.89
CA ALA A 60 -12.44 -12.59 3.79
C ALA A 60 -12.95 -12.38 2.34
N SER A 61 -12.35 -11.43 1.60
CA SER A 61 -12.68 -11.16 0.19
C SER A 61 -11.73 -11.86 -0.78
N PHE A 62 -10.49 -12.13 -0.36
CA PHE A 62 -9.45 -12.74 -1.18
C PHE A 62 -8.75 -13.91 -0.44
N PRO A 63 -9.40 -15.10 -0.35
CA PRO A 63 -8.90 -16.22 0.46
C PRO A 63 -7.55 -16.80 0.01
N TRP A 64 -7.13 -16.49 -1.21
CA TRP A 64 -5.85 -16.93 -1.78
C TRP A 64 -4.64 -16.13 -1.26
N LEU A 65 -4.86 -15.01 -0.56
CA LEU A 65 -3.78 -14.29 0.10
C LEU A 65 -3.18 -15.17 1.20
N ALA A 66 -1.87 -15.39 1.16
CA ALA A 66 -1.19 -16.08 2.23
C ALA A 66 -1.26 -15.27 3.55
N PRO A 67 -1.45 -15.92 4.71
CA PRO A 67 -1.32 -15.26 6.01
C PRO A 67 0.04 -14.59 6.15
N ALA A 68 0.10 -13.41 6.77
CA ALA A 68 1.36 -12.72 6.98
C ALA A 68 2.24 -13.45 8.00
N ASP A 69 3.51 -13.68 7.64
CA ASP A 69 4.51 -14.17 8.58
C ASP A 69 5.10 -13.03 9.42
N LEU A 70 4.71 -12.99 10.70
CA LEU A 70 5.19 -12.02 11.70
C LEU A 70 6.68 -12.18 12.03
N SER A 71 7.27 -13.33 11.71
CA SER A 71 8.69 -13.63 11.92
C SER A 71 9.57 -13.36 10.70
N SER A 72 8.97 -12.88 9.60
CA SER A 72 9.71 -12.54 8.39
C SER A 72 10.70 -11.40 8.62
N ARG A 73 11.91 -11.57 8.10
CA ARG A 73 12.93 -10.50 8.08
C ARG A 73 12.47 -9.38 7.16
N GLN A 74 12.98 -8.17 7.41
CA GLN A 74 12.64 -6.96 6.65
C GLN A 74 12.75 -7.15 5.12
N ASP A 75 13.76 -7.90 4.65
CA ASP A 75 14.01 -8.19 3.24
C ASP A 75 13.01 -9.19 2.63
N GLN A 76 12.35 -10.01 3.45
CA GLN A 76 11.39 -11.03 3.02
C GLN A 76 9.94 -10.69 3.34
N ARG A 77 9.67 -9.56 4.02
CA ARG A 77 8.35 -9.20 4.57
C ARG A 77 7.23 -9.27 3.54
N PHE A 78 7.51 -8.86 2.31
CA PHE A 78 6.54 -8.84 1.21
C PHE A 78 6.73 -9.96 0.19
N ALA A 79 7.66 -10.90 0.41
CA ALA A 79 7.91 -12.00 -0.51
C ALA A 79 6.66 -12.89 -0.68
N GLN A 80 6.01 -13.25 0.42
CA GLN A 80 4.75 -14.03 0.40
C GLN A 80 3.61 -13.29 -0.30
N LEU A 81 3.52 -11.97 -0.11
CA LEU A 81 2.53 -11.14 -0.79
C LEU A 81 2.79 -11.13 -2.30
N LYS A 82 4.05 -10.94 -2.71
CA LYS A 82 4.46 -10.97 -4.11
C LYS A 82 4.13 -12.32 -4.77
N THR A 83 4.43 -13.42 -4.10
CA THR A 83 4.08 -14.77 -4.58
C THR A 83 2.58 -14.95 -4.70
N SER A 84 1.80 -14.46 -3.73
CA SER A 84 0.33 -14.52 -3.78
C SER A 84 -0.21 -13.75 -5.00
N PHE A 85 0.33 -12.57 -5.29
CA PHE A 85 -0.06 -11.79 -6.47
C PHE A 85 0.38 -12.41 -7.80
N ALA A 86 1.57 -12.99 -7.87
CA ALA A 86 2.07 -13.64 -9.08
C ALA A 86 1.22 -14.85 -9.52
N GLY A 87 0.51 -15.49 -8.58
CA GLY A 87 -0.40 -16.59 -8.87
C GLY A 87 -1.80 -16.16 -9.34
N GLN A 88 -2.08 -14.85 -9.46
CA GLN A 88 -3.40 -14.32 -9.79
C GLN A 88 -3.39 -13.48 -11.06
N THR A 89 -4.58 -13.20 -11.60
CA THR A 89 -4.72 -12.24 -12.68
C THR A 89 -4.34 -10.82 -12.20
N PRO A 90 -3.81 -9.95 -13.07
CA PRO A 90 -3.47 -8.57 -12.69
C PRO A 90 -4.64 -7.79 -12.07
N ALA A 91 -5.86 -8.05 -12.55
CA ALA A 91 -7.08 -7.44 -12.00
C ALA A 91 -7.36 -7.90 -10.55
N GLN A 92 -7.23 -9.21 -10.27
CA GLN A 92 -7.42 -9.74 -8.92
C GLN A 92 -6.30 -9.30 -7.97
N ALA A 93 -5.05 -9.30 -8.44
CA ALA A 93 -3.91 -8.83 -7.65
C ALA A 93 -4.05 -7.34 -7.30
N GLY A 94 -4.44 -6.51 -8.26
CA GLY A 94 -4.70 -5.08 -8.05
C GLY A 94 -5.85 -4.84 -7.05
N ALA A 95 -6.98 -5.53 -7.23
CA ALA A 95 -8.14 -5.40 -6.35
C ALA A 95 -7.81 -5.83 -4.90
N ALA A 96 -7.09 -6.94 -4.73
CA ALA A 96 -6.65 -7.41 -3.43
C ALA A 96 -5.66 -6.43 -2.77
N ASN A 97 -4.71 -5.89 -3.54
CA ASN A 97 -3.75 -4.93 -3.01
C ASN A 97 -4.43 -3.61 -2.61
N SER A 98 -5.38 -3.12 -3.41
CA SER A 98 -6.19 -1.94 -3.06
C SER A 98 -6.92 -2.15 -1.74
N LEU A 99 -7.65 -3.27 -1.61
CA LEU A 99 -8.39 -3.57 -0.38
C LEU A 99 -7.46 -3.70 0.82
N LEU A 100 -6.30 -4.33 0.64
CA LEU A 100 -5.31 -4.48 1.71
C LEU A 100 -4.75 -3.13 2.17
N LEU A 101 -4.38 -2.26 1.24
CA LEU A 101 -3.88 -0.91 1.53
C LEU A 101 -4.94 -0.03 2.20
N ILE A 102 -6.20 -0.09 1.73
CA ILE A 102 -7.32 0.62 2.35
C ILE A 102 -7.49 0.14 3.79
N THR A 103 -7.65 -1.17 3.99
CA THR A 103 -7.83 -1.77 5.32
C THR A 103 -6.69 -1.39 6.27
N PHE A 104 -5.44 -1.50 5.80
CA PHE A 104 -4.27 -1.15 6.60
C PHE A 104 -4.26 0.32 6.99
N THR A 105 -4.53 1.22 6.05
CA THR A 105 -4.48 2.66 6.29
C THR A 105 -5.67 3.16 7.11
N ASP A 106 -6.83 2.51 7.04
CA ASP A 106 -7.98 2.80 7.92
C ASP A 106 -7.70 2.43 9.37
N ILE A 107 -7.11 1.25 9.60
CA ILE A 107 -6.70 0.84 10.95
C ILE A 107 -5.62 1.79 11.46
N LEU A 108 -4.63 2.14 10.63
CA LEU A 108 -3.60 3.11 10.99
C LEU A 108 -4.20 4.47 11.38
N ALA A 109 -5.12 5.00 10.57
CA ALA A 109 -5.82 6.26 10.84
C ALA A 109 -6.61 6.24 12.15
N THR A 110 -7.20 5.09 12.50
CA THR A 110 -7.87 4.88 13.78
C THR A 110 -6.89 4.92 14.96
N LEU A 111 -5.64 4.47 14.77
CA LEU A 111 -4.63 4.40 15.82
C LEU A 111 -3.88 5.71 16.05
N ILE A 112 -3.47 6.39 14.96
CA ILE A 112 -2.57 7.56 15.03
C ILE A 112 -3.22 8.85 14.51
N GLY A 113 -4.47 8.78 14.07
CA GLY A 113 -5.21 9.88 13.49
C GLY A 113 -5.04 10.01 11.98
N GLU A 114 -6.10 10.49 11.33
CA GLU A 114 -6.16 10.73 9.88
C GLU A 114 -5.10 11.75 9.38
N PRO A 115 -4.83 12.88 10.08
CA PRO A 115 -3.85 13.85 9.59
C PRO A 115 -2.43 13.27 9.48
N LEU A 116 -2.01 12.48 10.47
CA LEU A 116 -0.69 11.88 10.49
C LEU A 116 -0.59 10.76 9.45
N THR A 117 -1.63 9.92 9.35
CA THR A 117 -1.72 8.87 8.33
C THR A 117 -1.61 9.45 6.93
N THR A 118 -2.40 10.46 6.60
CA THR A 118 -2.35 11.13 5.29
C THR A 118 -0.97 11.74 5.02
N SER A 119 -0.32 12.33 6.02
CA SER A 119 1.03 12.91 5.87
C SER A 119 2.09 11.85 5.56
N ILE A 120 2.07 10.72 6.28
CA ILE A 120 2.96 9.58 6.05
C ILE A 120 2.80 9.04 4.63
N LEU A 121 1.55 8.81 4.18
CA LEU A 121 1.29 8.28 2.84
C LEU A 121 1.70 9.25 1.74
N ARG A 122 1.54 10.55 1.98
CA ARG A 122 2.03 11.59 1.05
C ARG A 122 3.55 11.56 0.95
N SER A 123 4.24 11.41 2.07
CA SER A 123 5.71 11.28 2.10
C SER A 123 6.19 10.00 1.43
N ALA A 124 5.55 8.87 1.69
CA ALA A 124 5.95 7.57 1.17
C ALA A 124 5.74 7.43 -0.35
N TRP A 125 4.65 7.96 -0.89
CA TRP A 125 4.26 7.75 -2.29
C TRP A 125 4.52 8.95 -3.19
N GLY A 126 5.00 10.06 -2.61
CA GLY A 126 5.16 11.31 -3.32
C GLY A 126 3.83 12.01 -3.63
N ASN A 127 3.94 13.24 -4.11
CA ASN A 127 2.81 14.02 -4.63
C ASN A 127 2.46 13.66 -6.09
N ASP A 128 3.13 12.66 -6.67
CA ASP A 128 3.08 12.40 -8.10
C ASP A 128 1.82 11.62 -8.51
N ALA A 129 0.72 12.36 -8.58
CA ALA A 129 -0.29 12.18 -9.61
C ALA A 129 -0.33 13.40 -10.55
N SER A 130 0.69 14.28 -10.54
CA SER A 130 0.64 15.51 -11.34
C SER A 130 1.98 16.17 -11.73
N ASP A 131 3.15 15.52 -11.70
CA ASP A 131 4.40 16.18 -12.17
C ASP A 131 5.05 15.48 -13.38
N SER A 132 4.23 15.00 -14.32
CA SER A 132 4.69 14.62 -15.67
C SER A 132 4.12 15.49 -16.80
N ALA A 133 3.39 16.57 -16.50
CA ALA A 133 2.92 17.55 -17.49
C ALA A 133 3.47 18.94 -17.18
N GLY A 134 4.79 19.12 -17.26
CA GLY A 134 5.41 20.38 -16.88
C GLY A 134 6.88 20.55 -17.20
N LYS A 135 7.43 19.83 -18.18
CA LYS A 135 8.69 20.23 -18.83
C LYS A 135 8.53 20.07 -20.34
N GLU A 136 7.77 21.01 -20.89
CA GLU A 136 7.84 21.39 -22.29
C GLU A 136 9.31 21.68 -22.61
N PHE A 137 9.93 20.74 -23.31
CA PHE A 137 11.02 21.09 -24.20
C PHE A 137 10.46 22.07 -25.21
N THR A 138 10.91 23.32 -25.23
CA THR A 138 11.34 23.96 -26.48
C THR A 138 12.39 25.01 -26.17
N ASN A 139 13.51 24.77 -26.84
CA ASN A 139 14.74 25.50 -26.92
C ASN A 139 14.52 26.70 -27.86
N GLU A 140 14.84 27.93 -27.44
CA GLU A 140 15.54 28.95 -28.24
C GLU A 140 16.00 30.12 -27.37
#